data_AF-A0A011NRZ2-F1
#
_entry.id   AF-A0A011NRZ2-F1
#
_cell.length_a   1.000
_cell.length_b   1.000
_cell.length_c   1.000
_cell.angle_alpha   90.00
_cell.angle_beta   90.00
_cell.angle_gamma   90.00
#
_symmetry.space_group_name_H-M   'P 1'
#
loop_
_entity.id
_entity.type
_entity.pdbx_description
1 polymer ?
#
loop_
_entity_poly.entity_id
_entity_poly.type
_entity_poly.pdbx_seq_one_letter_code
_entity_poly.pdbx_strand_id
1 'polypeptide(L)'
;MSQLPAWDVVAWRLLAVVGGLVGWFVTQRLIGKRRLADGVMYDHLHRLTASGNAWLHEHPGAARAVLVGSSLAIDAVTLFVLAYALIGPSFSPFLGLLSLFALRQLSQALVALPAPAGIIWRDPGFPSLFVTYSVGNDFFFSGHTALAVYGAMQVATLGISALTVLAALLAILQMVLVILLRAHWTLDVLGGLFAALLVGVVFWPA
;
A
#
# COMPACT_ATOMS: atom_id res chain seq x y z
N MET A 1 -12.58 -37.08 21.53
CA MET A 1 -13.23 -36.03 22.34
C MET A 1 -12.17 -34.98 22.61
N SER A 2 -12.33 -33.75 22.13
CA SER A 2 -11.38 -32.67 22.41
C SER A 2 -11.39 -32.39 23.91
N GLN A 3 -10.24 -32.53 24.58
CA GLN A 3 -10.11 -32.10 25.97
C GLN A 3 -10.33 -30.59 26.03
N LEU A 4 -11.23 -30.15 26.89
CA LEU A 4 -11.45 -28.73 27.12
C LEU A 4 -10.20 -28.11 27.74
N PRO A 5 -9.86 -26.85 27.39
CA PRO A 5 -8.73 -26.15 28.00
C PRO A 5 -8.96 -25.98 29.51
N ALA A 6 -7.86 -26.01 30.27
CA ALA A 6 -7.88 -25.77 31.71
C ALA A 6 -8.42 -24.37 32.05
N TRP A 7 -8.99 -24.21 33.25
CA TRP A 7 -9.69 -22.99 33.66
C TRP A 7 -8.82 -21.75 33.73
N ASP A 8 -7.53 -21.91 34.03
CA ASP A 8 -6.51 -20.87 33.98
C ASP A 8 -6.32 -20.33 32.56
N VAL A 9 -6.26 -21.22 31.56
CA VAL A 9 -6.19 -20.86 30.14
C VAL A 9 -7.45 -20.11 29.72
N VAL A 10 -8.63 -20.57 30.16
CA VAL A 10 -9.90 -19.88 29.91
C VAL A 10 -9.90 -18.49 30.53
N ALA A 11 -9.41 -18.34 31.77
CA ALA A 11 -9.32 -17.06 32.46
C ALA A 11 -8.39 -16.06 31.74
N TRP A 12 -7.21 -16.50 31.29
CA TRP A 12 -6.30 -15.64 30.52
C TRP A 12 -6.88 -15.23 29.17
N ARG A 13 -7.56 -16.14 28.47
CA ARG A 13 -8.28 -15.82 27.23
C ARG A 13 -9.38 -14.81 27.47
N LEU A 14 -10.17 -15.00 28.53
CA LEU A 14 -11.22 -14.06 28.90
C LEU A 14 -10.65 -12.68 29.21
N LEU A 15 -9.55 -12.60 29.96
CA LEU A 15 -8.88 -11.35 30.26
C LEU A 15 -8.37 -10.65 29.00
N ALA A 16 -7.77 -11.40 28.06
CA ALA A 16 -7.33 -10.87 26.77
C ALA A 16 -8.51 -10.37 25.93
N VAL A 17 -9.62 -11.11 25.89
CA VAL A 17 -10.85 -10.71 25.17
C VAL A 17 -11.45 -9.46 25.78
N VAL A 18 -11.64 -9.42 27.10
CA VAL A 18 -12.20 -8.24 27.80
C VAL A 18 -11.28 -7.04 27.63
N GLY A 19 -9.97 -7.21 27.81
CA GLY A 19 -8.99 -6.15 27.58
C GLY A 19 -9.01 -5.62 26.15
N GLY A 20 -9.10 -6.53 25.16
CA GLY A 20 -9.23 -6.17 23.74
C GLY A 20 -10.52 -5.41 23.44
N LEU A 21 -11.66 -5.85 23.98
CA LEU A 21 -12.95 -5.16 23.82
C LEU A 21 -12.93 -3.78 24.48
N VAL A 22 -12.40 -3.65 25.70
CA VAL A 22 -12.25 -2.36 26.38
C VAL A 22 -11.35 -1.43 25.56
N GLY A 23 -10.18 -1.94 25.12
CA GLY A 23 -9.27 -1.19 24.25
C GLY A 23 -9.96 -0.71 22.98
N TRP A 24 -10.73 -1.58 22.33
CA TRP A 24 -11.52 -1.23 21.15
C TRP A 24 -12.56 -0.14 21.44
N PHE A 25 -13.42 -0.30 22.45
CA PHE A 25 -14.45 0.70 22.76
C PHE A 25 -13.87 2.06 23.15
N VAL A 26 -12.78 2.07 23.93
CA VAL A 26 -12.09 3.31 24.31
C VAL A 26 -11.49 4.00 23.09
N THR A 27 -10.73 3.27 22.28
CA THR A 27 -10.09 3.84 21.08
C THR A 27 -11.13 4.29 20.05
N GLN A 28 -12.19 3.52 19.82
CA GLN A 28 -13.28 3.88 18.90
C GLN A 28 -14.00 5.14 19.35
N ARG A 29 -14.25 5.30 20.66
CA ARG A 29 -14.83 6.53 21.22
C ARG A 29 -13.92 7.75 21.01
N LEU A 30 -12.60 7.58 21.10
CA LEU A 30 -11.64 8.65 20.85
C LEU A 30 -11.55 9.01 19.35
N ILE A 31 -11.55 8.01 18.48
CA ILE A 31 -11.49 8.19 17.02
C ILE A 31 -12.79 8.84 16.52
N GLY A 32 -13.96 8.38 16.97
CA GLY A 32 -15.26 8.91 16.55
C GLY A 32 -15.53 10.36 16.96
N LYS A 33 -14.76 10.92 17.89
CA LYS A 33 -14.81 12.36 18.25
C LYS A 33 -14.06 13.26 17.27
N ARG A 34 -13.26 12.70 16.35
CA ARG A 34 -12.55 13.49 15.33
C ARG A 34 -13.59 14.11 14.40
N ARG A 35 -13.59 15.44 14.31
CA ARG A 35 -14.48 16.16 13.39
C ARG A 35 -14.00 15.94 11.95
N LEU A 36 -14.92 15.63 11.06
CA LEU A 36 -14.70 15.78 9.62
C LEU A 36 -14.53 17.28 9.36
N ALA A 37 -13.46 17.67 8.66
CA ALA A 37 -13.30 19.06 8.24
C ALA A 37 -14.30 19.34 7.12
N ASP A 38 -15.39 20.05 7.42
CA ASP A 38 -16.27 20.72 6.47
C ASP A 38 -16.75 19.87 5.27
N GLY A 39 -17.06 18.59 5.49
CA GLY A 39 -17.56 17.68 4.45
C GLY A 39 -16.50 17.17 3.47
N VAL A 40 -15.21 17.49 3.69
CA VAL A 40 -14.08 16.97 2.92
C VAL A 40 -13.45 15.78 3.65
N MET A 41 -12.88 14.84 2.89
CA MET A 41 -12.18 13.71 3.47
C MET A 41 -10.95 14.16 4.28
N TYR A 42 -10.87 13.71 5.53
CA TYR A 42 -9.75 13.99 6.42
C TYR A 42 -8.72 12.87 6.38
N ASP A 43 -7.46 13.22 6.10
CA ASP A 43 -6.35 12.29 6.09
C ASP A 43 -5.23 12.75 7.05
N HIS A 44 -4.99 11.95 8.09
CA HIS A 44 -4.01 12.31 9.12
C HIS A 44 -2.56 12.23 8.62
N LEU A 45 -2.22 11.26 7.76
CA LEU A 45 -0.86 11.15 7.23
C LEU A 45 -0.55 12.31 6.29
N HIS A 46 -1.56 12.82 5.57
CA HIS A 46 -1.43 14.06 4.83
C HIS A 46 -1.20 15.28 5.73
N ARG A 47 -1.77 15.31 6.94
CA ARG A 47 -1.44 16.37 7.91
C ARG A 47 -0.01 16.24 8.42
N LEU A 48 0.43 15.03 8.77
CA LEU A 48 1.78 14.78 9.28
C LEU A 48 2.87 15.09 8.24
N THR A 49 2.61 14.84 6.97
CA THR A 49 3.57 15.06 5.87
C THR A 49 3.35 16.40 5.15
N ALA A 50 2.55 17.32 5.71
CA ALA A 50 2.18 18.58 5.06
C ALA A 50 3.38 19.48 4.78
N SER A 51 4.33 19.59 5.73
CA SER A 51 5.56 20.36 5.55
C SER A 51 6.44 19.81 4.44
N GLY A 52 6.60 18.48 4.37
CA GLY A 52 7.36 17.83 3.31
C GLY A 52 6.72 18.00 1.93
N ASN A 53 5.38 17.92 1.84
CA ASN A 53 4.67 18.21 0.60
C ASN A 53 4.85 19.67 0.17
N ALA A 54 4.72 20.63 1.10
CA ALA A 54 4.94 22.05 0.82
C ALA A 54 6.37 22.32 0.32
N TRP A 55 7.38 21.72 0.95
CA TRP A 55 8.77 21.83 0.52
C TRP A 55 8.98 21.30 -0.91
N LEU A 56 8.32 20.19 -1.29
CA LEU A 56 8.39 19.66 -2.65
C LEU A 56 7.71 20.56 -3.70
N HIS A 57 6.67 21.30 -3.33
CA HIS A 57 6.09 22.34 -4.19
C HIS A 57 7.09 23.48 -4.45
N GLU A 58 7.85 23.87 -3.43
CA GLU A 58 8.89 24.90 -3.53
C GLU A 58 10.17 24.41 -4.24
N HIS A 59 10.38 23.08 -4.33
CA HIS A 59 11.56 22.47 -4.95
C HIS A 59 11.18 21.52 -6.11
N PRO A 60 10.77 22.04 -7.28
CA PRO A 60 10.32 21.22 -8.42
C PRO A 60 11.32 20.17 -8.89
N GLY A 61 12.63 20.45 -8.78
CA GLY A 61 13.68 19.49 -9.12
C GLY A 61 13.69 18.27 -8.20
N ALA A 62 13.48 18.48 -6.90
CA ALA A 62 13.37 17.38 -5.94
C ALA A 62 12.07 16.59 -6.15
N ALA A 63 10.94 17.27 -6.38
CA ALA A 63 9.68 16.61 -6.73
C ALA A 63 9.82 15.72 -7.98
N ARG A 64 10.51 16.21 -9.01
CA ARG A 64 10.82 15.45 -10.23
C ARG A 64 11.67 14.23 -9.92
N ALA A 65 12.76 14.39 -9.16
CA ALA A 65 13.64 13.27 -8.78
C ALA A 65 12.88 12.19 -7.99
N VAL A 66 12.01 12.60 -7.06
CA VAL A 66 11.15 11.68 -6.30
C VAL A 66 10.18 10.94 -7.22
N LEU A 67 9.51 11.64 -8.15
CA LEU A 67 8.60 11.01 -9.13
C LEU A 67 9.31 9.98 -10.00
N VAL A 68 10.48 10.33 -10.53
CA VAL A 68 11.30 9.43 -11.37
C VAL A 68 11.78 8.23 -10.57
N GLY A 69 12.37 8.46 -9.39
CA GLY A 69 12.85 7.39 -8.52
C GLY A 69 11.74 6.45 -8.07
N SER A 70 10.57 7.01 -7.73
CA SER A 70 9.39 6.24 -7.36
C SER A 70 8.93 5.33 -8.52
N SER A 71 8.87 5.88 -9.74
CA SER A 71 8.37 5.16 -10.91
C SER A 71 9.36 4.10 -11.40
N LEU A 72 10.66 4.40 -11.38
CA LEU A 72 11.71 3.42 -11.69
C LEU A 72 11.70 2.23 -10.71
N ALA A 73 11.43 2.48 -9.44
CA ALA A 73 11.30 1.41 -8.45
C ALA A 73 10.09 0.50 -8.74
N ILE A 74 8.94 1.08 -9.13
CA ILE A 74 7.79 0.28 -9.56
C ILE A 74 8.09 -0.48 -10.85
N ASP A 75 8.75 0.15 -11.81
CA ASP A 75 9.15 -0.51 -13.06
C ASP A 75 10.07 -1.69 -12.78
N ALA A 76 11.11 -1.51 -11.96
CA ALA A 76 12.05 -2.56 -11.60
C ALA A 76 11.36 -3.73 -10.89
N VAL A 77 10.50 -3.45 -9.90
CA VAL A 77 9.79 -4.49 -9.15
C VAL A 77 8.80 -5.23 -10.05
N THR A 78 8.07 -4.51 -10.90
CA THR A 78 7.09 -5.12 -11.81
C THR A 78 7.78 -5.98 -12.87
N LEU A 79 8.88 -5.49 -13.46
CA LEU A 79 9.72 -6.28 -14.38
C LEU A 79 10.28 -7.51 -13.70
N PHE A 80 10.74 -7.40 -12.45
CA PHE A 80 11.20 -8.56 -11.68
C PHE A 80 10.09 -9.61 -11.54
N VAL A 81 8.88 -9.21 -11.13
CA VAL A 81 7.76 -10.15 -10.98
C VAL A 81 7.39 -10.80 -12.30
N LEU A 82 7.35 -10.03 -13.39
CA LEU A 82 7.07 -10.55 -14.73
C LEU A 82 8.16 -11.53 -15.20
N ALA A 83 9.43 -11.16 -15.06
CA ALA A 83 10.54 -12.05 -15.39
C ALA A 83 10.49 -13.33 -14.55
N TYR A 84 10.26 -13.19 -13.24
CA TYR A 84 10.16 -14.32 -12.31
C TYR A 84 8.98 -15.23 -12.63
N ALA A 85 7.85 -14.70 -13.10
CA ALA A 85 6.75 -15.54 -13.58
C ALA A 85 7.07 -16.32 -14.85
N LEU A 86 7.94 -15.79 -15.72
CA LEU A 86 8.29 -16.40 -17.00
C LEU A 86 9.41 -17.43 -16.88
N ILE A 87 10.41 -17.17 -16.04
CA ILE A 87 11.62 -18.02 -15.92
C ILE A 87 11.71 -18.74 -14.58
N GLY A 88 10.89 -18.36 -13.61
CA GLY A 88 10.86 -18.96 -12.28
C GLY A 88 10.10 -20.28 -12.24
N PRO A 89 9.93 -20.86 -11.04
CA PRO A 89 9.39 -22.21 -10.88
C PRO A 89 7.88 -22.31 -11.18
N SER A 90 7.17 -21.18 -11.22
CA SER A 90 5.71 -21.15 -11.34
C SER A 90 5.24 -19.87 -12.02
N PHE A 91 4.11 -19.95 -12.73
CA PHE A 91 3.41 -18.80 -13.32
C PHE A 91 2.51 -18.06 -12.30
N SER A 92 2.40 -18.57 -11.07
CA SER A 92 1.64 -17.97 -9.97
C SER A 92 1.92 -16.48 -9.75
N PRO A 93 3.18 -15.97 -9.80
CA PRO A 93 3.46 -14.55 -9.63
C PRO A 93 2.71 -13.66 -10.64
N PHE A 94 2.54 -14.10 -11.88
CA PHE A 94 1.78 -13.35 -12.89
C PHE A 94 0.28 -13.39 -12.61
N LEU A 95 -0.27 -14.55 -12.20
CA LEU A 95 -1.69 -14.66 -11.86
C LEU A 95 -2.06 -13.76 -10.68
N GLY A 96 -1.19 -13.63 -9.69
CA GLY A 96 -1.38 -12.66 -8.61
C GLY A 96 -1.29 -11.20 -9.10
N LEU A 97 -0.33 -10.87 -9.97
CA LEU A 97 -0.25 -9.54 -10.59
C LEU A 97 -1.54 -9.18 -11.37
N LEU A 98 -2.03 -10.13 -12.17
CA LEU A 98 -3.29 -10.00 -12.91
C LEU A 98 -4.48 -9.82 -11.97
N SER A 99 -4.49 -10.55 -10.85
CA SER A 99 -5.53 -10.42 -9.82
C SER A 99 -5.53 -9.04 -9.17
N LEU A 100 -4.36 -8.48 -8.83
CA LEU A 100 -4.25 -7.12 -8.32
C LEU A 100 -4.75 -6.09 -9.33
N PHE A 101 -4.36 -6.26 -10.60
CA PHE A 101 -4.86 -5.41 -11.66
C PHE A 101 -6.39 -5.48 -11.77
N ALA A 102 -6.98 -6.67 -11.84
CA ALA A 102 -8.42 -6.85 -11.92
C ALA A 102 -9.17 -6.24 -10.71
N LEU A 103 -8.66 -6.45 -9.50
CA LEU A 103 -9.21 -5.88 -8.27
C LEU A 103 -9.16 -4.34 -8.28
N ARG A 104 -8.06 -3.76 -8.76
CA ARG A 104 -7.93 -2.30 -8.91
C ARG A 104 -8.88 -1.77 -9.97
N GLN A 105 -8.94 -2.38 -11.16
CA GLN A 105 -9.87 -1.97 -12.21
C GLN A 105 -11.33 -2.01 -11.74
N LEU A 106 -11.73 -3.07 -11.04
CA LEU A 106 -13.07 -3.19 -10.48
C LEU A 106 -13.35 -2.11 -9.44
N SER A 107 -12.39 -1.86 -8.54
CA SER A 107 -12.51 -0.84 -7.50
C SER A 107 -12.72 0.56 -8.09
N GLN A 108 -11.94 0.91 -9.12
CA GLN A 108 -12.01 2.20 -9.80
C GLN A 108 -13.25 2.35 -10.69
N ALA A 109 -13.73 1.24 -11.27
CA ALA A 109 -14.99 1.23 -12.02
C ALA A 109 -16.21 1.47 -11.13
N LEU A 110 -16.16 1.01 -9.87
CA LEU A 110 -17.25 1.13 -8.91
C LEU A 110 -17.19 2.42 -8.08
N VAL A 111 -15.99 2.93 -7.81
CA VAL A 111 -15.77 4.07 -6.91
C VAL A 111 -14.72 5.03 -7.49
N ALA A 112 -15.15 6.27 -7.77
CA ALA A 112 -14.25 7.37 -8.08
C ALA A 112 -14.05 8.24 -6.83
N LEU A 113 -12.81 8.61 -6.54
CA LEU A 113 -12.47 9.49 -5.43
C LEU A 113 -11.93 10.84 -5.94
N PRO A 114 -12.13 11.93 -5.18
CA PRO A 114 -11.51 13.21 -5.51
C PRO A 114 -10.00 13.13 -5.32
N ALA A 115 -9.26 13.92 -6.11
CA ALA A 115 -7.82 14.04 -5.93
C ALA A 115 -7.49 14.66 -4.56
N PRO A 116 -6.46 14.15 -3.85
CA PRO A 116 -5.98 14.78 -2.64
C PRO A 116 -5.53 16.22 -2.86
N ALA A 117 -5.83 17.10 -1.90
CA ALA A 117 -5.33 18.47 -1.94
C ALA A 117 -3.79 18.50 -1.88
N GLY A 118 -3.17 19.28 -2.77
CA GLY A 118 -1.71 19.40 -2.87
C GLY A 118 -1.03 18.27 -3.64
N ILE A 119 -1.78 17.53 -4.49
CA ILE A 119 -1.24 16.48 -5.37
C ILE A 119 -0.06 17.00 -6.23
N ILE A 120 1.05 16.27 -6.15
CA ILE A 120 2.23 16.42 -6.99
C ILE A 120 2.31 15.17 -7.86
N TRP A 121 1.52 15.14 -8.93
CA TRP A 121 1.50 14.04 -9.90
C TRP A 121 1.41 14.61 -11.31
N ARG A 122 2.57 14.76 -11.95
CA ARG A 122 2.73 15.41 -13.25
C ARG A 122 3.93 14.82 -13.96
N ASP A 123 3.98 14.96 -15.28
CA ASP A 123 5.09 14.47 -16.09
C ASP A 123 6.44 15.05 -15.61
N PRO A 124 7.38 14.21 -15.13
CA PRO A 124 8.71 14.64 -14.74
C PRO A 124 9.64 14.87 -15.94
N GLY A 125 9.22 14.61 -17.17
CA GLY A 125 10.07 14.63 -18.37
C GLY A 125 10.94 13.37 -18.52
N PHE A 126 10.55 12.28 -17.85
CA PHE A 126 11.22 10.98 -17.93
C PHE A 126 10.17 9.87 -17.99
N PRO A 127 10.26 8.94 -18.95
CA PRO A 127 9.22 7.92 -19.15
C PRO A 127 9.24 6.88 -18.03
N SER A 128 8.09 6.25 -17.80
CA SER A 128 7.96 5.03 -17.00
C SER A 128 7.22 3.98 -17.82
N LEU A 129 7.51 2.71 -17.59
CA LEU A 129 6.89 1.59 -18.29
C LEU A 129 5.47 1.33 -17.78
N PHE A 130 5.26 1.41 -16.47
CA PHE A 130 3.99 1.05 -15.83
C PHE A 130 3.32 2.21 -15.09
N VAL A 131 3.97 3.38 -14.97
CA VAL A 131 3.40 4.55 -14.30
C VAL A 131 2.97 5.61 -15.31
N THR A 132 1.71 6.04 -15.20
CA THR A 132 1.16 7.17 -15.95
C THR A 132 1.24 8.46 -15.14
N TYR A 133 1.76 9.53 -15.75
CA TYR A 133 1.94 10.83 -15.12
C TYR A 133 0.81 11.82 -15.41
N SER A 134 -0.43 11.36 -15.29
CA SER A 134 -1.63 12.19 -15.37
C SER A 134 -2.47 11.99 -14.11
N VAL A 135 -3.05 13.07 -13.60
CA VAL A 135 -3.99 13.00 -12.48
C VAL A 135 -5.30 12.42 -13.00
N GLY A 136 -5.60 11.17 -12.62
CA GLY A 136 -6.90 10.54 -12.81
C GLY A 136 -7.82 10.71 -11.60
N ASN A 137 -8.97 10.05 -11.64
CA ASN A 137 -9.84 9.79 -10.48
C ASN A 137 -9.69 8.34 -9.96
N ASP A 138 -8.58 7.69 -10.33
CA ASP A 138 -8.33 6.25 -10.25
C ASP A 138 -7.54 5.91 -8.96
N PHE A 139 -7.99 6.43 -7.82
CA PHE A 139 -7.23 6.37 -6.57
C PHE A 139 -7.33 5.01 -5.87
N PHE A 140 -8.54 4.51 -5.60
CA PHE A 140 -8.71 3.32 -4.75
C PHE A 140 -8.54 2.01 -5.52
N PHE A 141 -7.69 1.07 -5.08
CA PHE A 141 -6.62 1.20 -4.06
C PHE A 141 -5.27 1.43 -4.73
N SER A 142 -4.26 1.95 -4.01
CA SER A 142 -2.96 2.35 -4.57
C SER A 142 -2.23 1.23 -5.32
N GLY A 143 -2.06 1.41 -6.64
CA GLY A 143 -1.30 0.50 -7.49
C GLY A 143 0.18 0.43 -7.13
N HIS A 144 0.82 1.58 -6.86
CA HIS A 144 2.22 1.66 -6.42
C HIS A 144 2.47 0.83 -5.17
N THR A 145 1.60 0.98 -4.17
CA THR A 145 1.68 0.22 -2.92
C THR A 145 1.51 -1.27 -3.19
N ALA A 146 0.49 -1.64 -3.96
CA ALA A 146 0.18 -3.04 -4.24
C ALA A 146 1.33 -3.73 -4.99
N LEU A 147 1.86 -3.10 -6.04
CA LEU A 147 2.98 -3.62 -6.83
C LEU A 147 4.25 -3.76 -5.98
N ALA A 148 4.58 -2.75 -5.18
CA ALA A 148 5.78 -2.78 -4.37
C ALA A 148 5.72 -3.84 -3.26
N VAL A 149 4.59 -3.96 -2.55
CA VAL A 149 4.40 -4.99 -1.51
C VAL A 149 4.37 -6.38 -2.11
N TYR A 150 3.57 -6.59 -3.17
CA TYR A 150 3.47 -7.89 -3.82
C TYR A 150 4.81 -8.33 -4.39
N GLY A 151 5.54 -7.42 -5.05
CA GLY A 151 6.87 -7.71 -5.53
C GLY A 151 7.87 -8.00 -4.41
N ALA A 152 7.79 -7.34 -3.26
CA ALA A 152 8.59 -7.69 -2.10
C ALA A 152 8.29 -9.12 -1.59
N MET A 153 7.02 -9.55 -1.63
CA MET A 153 6.65 -10.95 -1.32
C MET A 153 7.24 -11.92 -2.35
N GLN A 154 7.23 -11.59 -3.64
CA GLN A 154 7.86 -12.42 -4.67
C GLN A 154 9.40 -12.43 -4.56
N VAL A 155 10.04 -11.36 -4.09
CA VAL A 155 11.47 -11.38 -3.77
C VAL A 155 11.76 -12.28 -2.58
N ALA A 156 10.86 -12.30 -1.59
CA ALA A 156 11.03 -13.12 -0.38
C ALA A 156 11.05 -14.62 -0.68
N THR A 157 10.39 -15.07 -1.76
CA THR A 157 10.37 -16.49 -2.16
C THR A 157 11.74 -16.98 -2.66
N LEU A 158 12.66 -16.07 -3.00
CA LEU A 158 14.04 -16.41 -3.33
C LEU A 158 14.85 -16.89 -2.12
N GLY A 159 14.35 -16.71 -0.89
CA GLY A 159 15.04 -17.11 0.34
C GLY A 159 16.27 -16.26 0.69
N ILE A 160 16.50 -15.15 -0.02
CA ILE A 160 17.64 -14.25 0.22
C ILE A 160 17.19 -13.11 1.16
N SER A 161 17.54 -13.21 2.44
CA SER A 161 17.09 -12.28 3.49
C SER A 161 17.46 -10.82 3.19
N ALA A 162 18.66 -10.56 2.67
CA ALA A 162 19.10 -9.21 2.35
C ALA A 162 18.23 -8.55 1.26
N LEU A 163 17.91 -9.31 0.19
CA LEU A 163 17.01 -8.83 -0.88
C LEU A 163 15.58 -8.66 -0.36
N THR A 164 15.13 -9.55 0.51
CA THR A 164 13.81 -9.46 1.15
C THR A 164 13.69 -8.18 1.96
N VAL A 165 14.68 -7.87 2.80
CA VAL A 165 14.70 -6.63 3.59
C VAL A 165 14.76 -5.41 2.68
N LEU A 166 15.59 -5.42 1.63
CA LEU A 166 15.67 -4.32 0.68
C LEU A 166 14.34 -4.08 -0.03
N ALA A 167 13.67 -5.14 -0.50
CA ALA A 167 12.38 -5.02 -1.17
C ALA A 167 11.27 -4.56 -0.22
N ALA A 168 11.28 -5.01 1.04
CA ALA A 168 10.35 -4.53 2.06
C ALA A 168 10.57 -3.03 2.38
N LEU A 169 11.82 -2.59 2.51
CA LEU A 169 12.15 -1.17 2.69
C LEU A 169 11.73 -0.33 1.48
N LEU A 170 11.90 -0.85 0.27
CA LEU A 170 11.43 -0.21 -0.96
C LEU A 170 9.90 -0.08 -0.96
N ALA A 171 9.16 -1.11 -0.56
CA ALA A 171 7.70 -1.06 -0.45
C ALA A 171 7.24 -0.02 0.59
N ILE A 172 7.88 0.04 1.76
CA ILE A 172 7.60 1.06 2.77
C ILE A 172 7.90 2.46 2.23
N LEU A 173 9.02 2.63 1.54
CA LEU A 173 9.38 3.91 0.90
C LEU A 173 8.30 4.32 -0.10
N GLN A 174 7.82 3.40 -0.95
CA GLN A 174 6.74 3.70 -1.91
C GLN A 174 5.47 4.18 -1.19
N MET A 175 5.05 3.51 -0.11
CA MET A 175 3.90 3.96 0.69
C MET A 175 4.09 5.38 1.23
N VAL A 176 5.29 5.68 1.75
CA VAL A 176 5.61 7.02 2.26
C VAL A 176 5.59 8.06 1.13
N LEU A 177 6.17 7.75 -0.02
CA LEU A 177 6.25 8.68 -1.16
C LEU A 177 4.87 8.99 -1.73
N VAL A 178 3.99 8.00 -1.92
CA VAL A 178 2.64 8.27 -2.46
C VAL A 178 1.76 9.07 -1.50
N ILE A 179 1.99 8.93 -0.20
CA ILE A 179 1.39 9.82 0.81
C ILE A 179 1.99 11.22 0.68
N LEU A 180 3.32 11.35 0.74
CA LEU A 180 4.04 12.63 0.72
C LEU A 180 3.72 13.47 -0.53
N LEU A 181 3.69 12.84 -1.70
CA LEU A 181 3.33 13.47 -2.98
C LEU A 181 1.83 13.72 -3.12
N ARG A 182 1.02 13.26 -2.15
CA ARG A 182 -0.45 13.33 -2.21
C ARG A 182 -1.00 12.63 -3.45
N ALA A 183 -0.28 11.62 -3.96
CA ALA A 183 -0.69 10.80 -5.09
C ALA A 183 -1.83 9.85 -4.70
N HIS A 184 -1.92 9.50 -3.42
CA HIS A 184 -2.95 8.64 -2.87
C HIS A 184 -3.38 9.11 -1.48
N TRP A 185 -4.63 8.80 -1.15
CA TRP A 185 -5.13 8.84 0.22
C TRP A 185 -4.58 7.64 1.02
N THR A 186 -4.53 7.78 2.34
CA THR A 186 -4.09 6.72 3.25
C THR A 186 -4.94 5.46 3.10
N LEU A 187 -6.25 5.60 2.86
CA LEU A 187 -7.11 4.43 2.62
C LEU A 187 -6.71 3.67 1.34
N ASP A 188 -6.21 4.35 0.31
CA ASP A 188 -5.78 3.72 -0.93
C ASP A 188 -4.50 2.91 -0.68
N VAL A 189 -3.57 3.47 0.10
CA VAL A 189 -2.33 2.80 0.49
C VAL A 189 -2.63 1.55 1.32
N LEU A 190 -3.52 1.65 2.31
CA LEU A 190 -3.94 0.49 3.11
C LEU A 190 -4.67 -0.55 2.26
N GLY A 191 -5.55 -0.12 1.35
CA GLY A 191 -6.21 -1.02 0.40
C GLY A 191 -5.22 -1.78 -0.47
N GLY A 192 -4.18 -1.10 -0.98
CA GLY A 192 -3.14 -1.72 -1.79
C GLY A 192 -2.27 -2.69 -1.01
N LEU A 193 -1.92 -2.33 0.24
CA LEU A 193 -1.23 -3.23 1.16
C LEU A 193 -2.04 -4.50 1.40
N PHE A 194 -3.32 -4.39 1.77
CA PHE A 194 -4.14 -5.55 2.08
C PHE A 194 -4.43 -6.42 0.85
N ALA A 195 -4.68 -5.80 -0.31
CA ALA A 195 -4.84 -6.52 -1.57
C ALA A 195 -3.57 -7.31 -1.91
N ALA A 196 -2.39 -6.68 -1.81
CA ALA A 196 -1.11 -7.34 -2.08
C ALA A 196 -0.81 -8.47 -1.11
N LEU A 197 -1.08 -8.31 0.19
CA LEU A 197 -0.89 -9.37 1.17
C LEU A 197 -1.83 -10.56 0.91
N LEU A 198 -3.12 -10.28 0.66
CA LEU A 198 -4.10 -11.32 0.35
C LEU A 198 -3.70 -12.10 -0.91
N VAL A 199 -3.47 -11.38 -2.00
CA VAL A 199 -3.08 -11.99 -3.28
C VAL A 199 -1.74 -12.70 -3.16
N GLY A 200 -0.77 -12.12 -2.48
CA GLY A 200 0.55 -12.73 -2.29
C GLY A 200 0.49 -14.05 -1.52
N VAL A 201 -0.42 -14.18 -0.54
CA VAL A 201 -0.65 -15.46 0.15
C VAL A 201 -1.37 -16.46 -0.76
N VAL A 202 -2.40 -16.03 -1.50
CA VAL A 202 -3.17 -16.90 -2.41
C VAL A 202 -2.33 -17.42 -3.58
N PHE A 203 -1.47 -16.56 -4.13
CA PHE A 203 -0.61 -16.84 -5.28
C PHE A 203 0.86 -17.01 -4.86
N TRP A 204 1.10 -17.52 -3.65
CA TRP A 204 2.45 -17.86 -3.24
C TRP A 204 3.04 -18.89 -4.22
N PRO A 205 4.27 -18.71 -4.74
CA PRO A 205 4.92 -19.69 -5.58
C PRO A 205 5.16 -20.96 -4.75
N ALA A 206 4.37 -22.00 -5.02
CA ALA A 206 4.60 -23.35 -4.52
C ALA A 206 5.65 -24.08 -5.36
#